data_AF-A0A9W7YNI2-F1
#
_entry.id   AF-A0A9W7YNI2-F1
#
_cell.length_a   1.000
_cell.length_b   1.000
_cell.length_c   1.000
_cell.angle_alpha   90.00
_cell.angle_beta   90.00
_cell.angle_gamma   90.00
#
_symmetry.space_group_name_H-M   'P 1'
#
loop_
_entity.id
_entity.type
_entity.pdbx_description
1 polymer ?
#
loop_
_entity_poly.entity_id
_entity_poly.type
_entity_poly.pdbx_seq_one_letter_code
_entity_poly.pdbx_strand_id
1 'polypeptide(L)'
;MIDLHVLDGLSPLRGEERIAFLEKLTNINVAAIGGSDLATIIAVAVLYLLTFMFMCYVWYNHDYQPIRAKTVKLCTIMYVAGLMWMVGDFQMNGLVELTGAWKSCRVWVVWVRILSSYIYSGMLMIRFYALERIFNQSKPYKGRAMYIPAICLVVVLLAYCL
;
A
#
# COMPACT_ATOMS: atom_id res chain seq x y z
N MET A 1 -6.85 45.35 1.46
CA MET A 1 -5.96 44.86 2.53
C MET A 1 -6.88 44.12 3.49
N ILE A 2 -7.05 42.82 3.23
CA ILE A 2 -8.02 41.98 3.93
C ILE A 2 -7.25 41.27 5.04
N ASP A 3 -7.68 41.48 6.29
CA ASP A 3 -7.04 40.97 7.49
C ASP A 3 -7.00 39.44 7.51
N LEU A 4 -5.80 38.89 7.38
CA LEU A 4 -5.52 37.45 7.51
C LEU A 4 -5.79 36.90 8.92
N HIS A 5 -5.97 37.76 9.93
CA HIS A 5 -6.17 37.35 11.33
C HIS A 5 -7.59 36.83 11.66
N VAL A 6 -8.59 37.07 10.80
CA VAL A 6 -9.97 36.61 11.04
C VAL A 6 -10.19 35.16 10.57
N LEU A 7 -9.32 34.64 9.70
CA LEU A 7 -9.41 33.25 9.22
C LEU A 7 -8.78 32.21 10.16
N ASP A 8 -8.01 32.64 11.16
CA ASP A 8 -7.42 31.75 12.17
C ASP A 8 -8.39 31.37 13.31
N GLY A 9 -9.49 32.11 13.49
CA GLY A 9 -10.46 31.87 14.57
C GLY A 9 -11.63 30.93 14.23
N LEU A 10 -11.83 30.60 12.95
CA LEU A 10 -12.98 29.82 12.45
C LEU A 10 -12.62 28.42 11.94
N SER A 11 -11.35 28.04 12.03
CA SER A 11 -10.83 26.74 11.57
C SER A 11 -11.04 25.54 12.52
N PRO A 12 -11.20 25.65 13.86
CA PRO A 12 -11.27 24.45 14.70
C PRO A 12 -12.65 23.77 14.69
N LEU A 13 -13.73 24.51 14.47
CA LEU A 13 -15.11 23.98 14.58
C LEU A 13 -15.50 23.04 13.43
N ARG A 14 -14.86 23.13 12.26
CA ARG A 14 -15.14 22.20 11.15
C ARG A 14 -14.43 20.84 11.31
N GLY A 15 -13.44 20.77 12.22
CA GLY A 15 -12.67 19.56 12.49
C GLY A 15 -13.45 18.54 13.31
N GLU A 16 -14.03 18.97 14.43
CA GLU A 16 -14.72 18.07 15.37
C GLU A 16 -15.96 17.40 14.75
N GLU A 17 -16.76 18.12 13.97
CA GLU A 17 -17.93 17.53 13.29
C GLU A 17 -17.53 16.48 12.23
N ARG A 18 -16.38 16.67 11.56
CA ARG A 18 -15.84 15.70 10.59
C ARG A 18 -15.35 14.43 11.28
N ILE A 19 -14.73 14.56 12.45
CA ILE A 19 -14.25 13.43 13.24
C ILE A 19 -15.45 12.63 13.76
N ALA A 20 -16.48 13.30 14.31
CA ALA A 20 -17.69 12.65 14.79
C ALA A 20 -18.45 11.90 13.66
N PHE A 21 -18.47 12.46 12.44
CA PHE A 21 -19.07 11.81 11.28
C PHE A 21 -18.29 10.57 10.83
N LEU A 22 -16.96 10.64 10.81
CA LEU A 22 -16.10 9.50 10.46
C LEU A 22 -16.17 8.39 11.51
N GLU A 23 -16.22 8.74 12.80
CA GLU A 23 -16.39 7.81 13.91
C GLU A 23 -17.74 7.07 13.80
N LYS A 24 -18.80 7.79 13.45
CA LYS A 24 -20.13 7.20 13.22
C LYS A 24 -20.17 6.26 12.01
N LEU A 25 -19.42 6.57 10.95
CA LEU A 25 -19.38 5.74 9.74
C LEU A 25 -18.53 4.47 9.89
N THR A 26 -17.42 4.57 10.60
CA THR A 26 -16.43 3.48 10.67
C THR A 26 -16.54 2.64 11.93
N ASN A 27 -17.22 3.13 12.97
CA ASN A 27 -17.26 2.50 14.31
C ASN A 27 -15.85 2.15 14.85
N ILE A 28 -14.84 2.87 14.35
CA ILE A 28 -13.44 2.73 14.75
C ILE A 28 -13.04 4.13 15.22
N ASN A 29 -12.68 4.23 16.51
CA ASN A 29 -12.18 5.47 17.09
C ASN A 29 -10.73 5.65 16.63
N VAL A 30 -10.57 6.35 15.49
CA VAL A 30 -9.27 6.71 14.91
C VAL A 30 -8.97 8.16 15.32
N ALA A 31 -8.29 8.33 16.45
CA ALA A 31 -7.75 9.63 16.84
C ALA A 31 -6.53 9.93 15.94
N ALA A 32 -6.71 10.76 14.91
CA ALA A 32 -5.58 11.29 14.16
C ALA A 32 -4.78 12.26 15.05
N ILE A 33 -3.47 12.02 15.18
CA ILE A 33 -2.61 12.73 16.15
C ILE A 33 -2.31 14.18 15.72
N GLY A 34 -2.44 14.51 14.42
CA GLY A 34 -2.25 15.87 13.92
C GLY A 34 -2.81 16.13 12.52
N GLY A 35 -2.96 17.41 12.17
CA GLY A 35 -3.45 17.84 10.85
C GLY A 35 -2.52 17.47 9.69
N SER A 36 -1.20 17.45 9.92
CA SER A 36 -0.18 17.00 8.96
C SER A 36 -0.33 15.53 8.60
N ASP A 37 -0.62 14.71 9.61
CA ASP A 37 -0.72 13.26 9.50
C ASP A 37 -1.99 12.90 8.73
N LEU A 38 -3.09 13.57 9.05
CA LEU A 38 -4.35 13.47 8.30
C LEU A 38 -4.15 13.84 6.82
N ALA A 39 -3.43 14.93 6.54
CA ALA A 39 -3.16 15.34 5.16
C ALA A 39 -2.34 14.27 4.40
N THR A 40 -1.37 13.66 5.07
CA THR A 40 -0.53 12.59 4.51
C THR A 40 -1.35 11.32 4.25
N ILE A 41 -2.18 10.89 5.20
CA ILE A 41 -3.08 9.74 5.03
C ILE A 41 -4.03 9.96 3.84
N ILE A 42 -4.63 11.14 3.73
CA ILE A 42 -5.53 11.48 2.62
C ILE A 42 -4.77 11.47 1.29
N ALA A 43 -3.61 12.12 1.21
CA ALA A 43 -2.82 12.19 -0.02
C ALA A 43 -2.41 10.79 -0.50
N VAL A 44 -1.91 9.96 0.41
CA VAL A 44 -1.53 8.58 0.11
C VAL A 44 -2.76 7.74 -0.29
N ALA A 45 -3.88 7.87 0.41
CA ALA A 45 -5.12 7.15 0.07
C ALA A 45 -5.61 7.51 -1.34
N VAL A 46 -5.57 8.79 -1.73
CA VAL A 46 -5.91 9.24 -3.08
C VAL A 46 -4.98 8.63 -4.14
N LEU A 47 -3.67 8.61 -3.89
CA LEU A 47 -2.70 8.01 -4.81
C LEU A 47 -2.92 6.51 -4.99
N TYR A 48 -3.19 5.77 -3.91
CA TYR A 48 -3.50 4.34 -3.98
C TYR A 48 -4.84 4.08 -4.66
N LEU A 49 -5.87 4.89 -4.40
CA LEU A 49 -7.17 4.79 -5.07
C LEU A 49 -7.03 5.04 -6.58
N LEU A 50 -6.27 6.04 -6.98
CA LEU A 50 -5.98 6.31 -8.39
C LEU A 50 -5.26 5.13 -9.05
N THR A 51 -4.26 4.57 -8.36
CA THR A 51 -3.54 3.37 -8.83
C THR A 51 -4.48 2.16 -8.95
N PHE A 52 -5.42 1.99 -8.03
CA PHE A 52 -6.45 0.96 -8.08
C PHE A 52 -7.36 1.13 -9.30
N MET A 53 -7.82 2.36 -9.58
CA MET A 53 -8.63 2.64 -10.76
C MET A 53 -7.88 2.30 -12.06
N PHE A 54 -6.59 2.65 -12.16
CA PHE A 54 -5.75 2.24 -13.29
C PHE A 54 -5.60 0.71 -13.39
N MET A 55 -5.45 0.03 -12.25
CA MET A 55 -5.39 -1.43 -12.22
C MET A 55 -6.70 -2.04 -12.75
N CYS A 56 -7.86 -1.57 -12.29
CA CYS A 56 -9.17 -2.01 -12.77
C CYS A 56 -9.33 -1.75 -14.28
N TYR A 57 -8.91 -0.58 -14.75
CA TYR A 57 -8.92 -0.25 -16.18
C TYR A 57 -8.05 -1.21 -17.00
N VAL A 58 -6.86 -1.56 -16.50
CA VAL A 58 -5.95 -2.53 -17.12
C VAL A 58 -6.55 -3.94 -17.15
N TRP A 59 -7.25 -4.33 -16.08
CA TRP A 59 -7.96 -5.62 -16.03
C TRP A 59 -9.14 -5.67 -16.99
N TYR A 60 -9.90 -4.58 -17.13
CA TYR A 60 -11.00 -4.47 -18.08
C TYR A 60 -10.51 -4.51 -19.54
N ASN A 61 -9.37 -3.87 -19.82
CA ASN A 61 -8.77 -3.80 -21.15
C ASN A 61 -7.63 -4.82 -21.36
N HIS A 62 -7.75 -6.02 -20.78
CA HIS A 62 -6.67 -7.01 -20.78
C HIS A 62 -6.35 -7.59 -22.18
N ASP A 63 -7.25 -7.43 -23.15
CA ASP A 63 -7.09 -7.98 -24.51
C ASP A 63 -6.11 -7.20 -25.39
N TYR A 64 -5.74 -5.97 -25.01
CA TYR A 64 -4.75 -5.19 -25.75
C TYR A 64 -3.36 -5.86 -25.66
N GLN A 65 -2.77 -6.15 -26.82
CA GLN A 65 -1.45 -6.79 -26.94
C GLN A 65 -0.33 -6.16 -26.09
N PRO A 66 -0.15 -4.82 -26.03
CA PRO A 66 0.91 -4.23 -25.21
C PRO A 66 0.67 -4.43 -23.70
N ILE A 67 -0.59 -4.55 -23.27
CA ILE A 67 -0.96 -4.80 -21.87
C ILE A 67 -0.70 -6.26 -21.52
N ARG A 68 -1.09 -7.20 -22.41
CA ARG A 68 -0.89 -8.64 -22.21
C ARG A 68 0.59 -9.04 -22.09
N ALA A 69 1.49 -8.30 -22.73
CA ALA A 69 2.93 -8.50 -22.60
C ALA A 69 3.45 -8.18 -21.19
N LYS A 70 2.78 -7.29 -20.46
CA LYS A 70 3.06 -7.03 -19.06
C LYS A 70 2.25 -8.02 -18.23
N THR A 71 2.91 -8.72 -17.32
CA THR A 71 2.27 -9.70 -16.43
C THR A 71 1.34 -8.99 -15.44
N VAL A 72 0.08 -8.74 -15.82
CA VAL A 72 -0.92 -7.99 -15.03
C VAL A 72 -1.11 -8.61 -13.64
N LYS A 73 -1.10 -9.93 -13.54
CA LYS A 73 -1.19 -10.66 -12.27
C LYS A 73 -0.07 -10.28 -11.30
N LEU A 74 1.17 -10.13 -11.79
CA LEU A 74 2.30 -9.68 -10.96
C LEU A 74 2.12 -8.21 -10.54
N CYS A 75 1.54 -7.35 -11.40
CA CYS A 75 1.19 -5.98 -11.00
C CYS A 75 0.21 -5.97 -9.82
N THR A 76 -0.80 -6.83 -9.87
CA THR A 76 -1.83 -6.89 -8.83
C THR A 76 -1.27 -7.38 -7.51
N ILE A 77 -0.42 -8.41 -7.52
CA ILE A 77 0.25 -8.89 -6.31
C ILE A 77 1.14 -7.81 -5.71
N MET A 78 1.91 -7.08 -6.54
CA MET A 78 2.72 -5.95 -6.08
C MET A 78 1.88 -4.84 -5.45
N TYR A 79 0.75 -4.50 -6.07
CA TYR A 79 -0.15 -3.48 -5.55
C TYR A 79 -0.73 -3.87 -4.18
N VAL A 80 -1.19 -5.12 -4.03
CA VAL A 80 -1.68 -5.64 -2.75
C VAL A 80 -0.57 -5.66 -1.69
N ALA A 81 0.65 -6.07 -2.05
CA ALA A 81 1.79 -6.00 -1.15
C ALA A 81 2.10 -4.55 -0.73
N GLY A 82 2.05 -3.59 -1.65
CA GLY A 82 2.22 -2.16 -1.34
C GLY A 82 1.15 -1.63 -0.37
N LEU A 83 -0.12 -2.02 -0.56
CA LEU A 83 -1.21 -1.66 0.35
C LEU A 83 -0.99 -2.23 1.76
N MET A 84 -0.66 -3.51 1.87
CA MET A 84 -0.39 -4.14 3.16
C MET A 84 0.81 -3.51 3.86
N TRP A 85 1.87 -3.18 3.09
CA TRP A 85 3.03 -2.45 3.60
C TRP A 85 2.63 -1.08 4.15
N MET A 86 1.83 -0.32 3.42
CA MET A 86 1.32 0.99 3.83
C MET A 86 0.52 0.93 5.13
N VAL A 87 -0.37 -0.06 5.27
CA VAL A 87 -1.14 -0.26 6.52
C VAL A 87 -0.21 -0.52 7.69
N GLY A 88 0.81 -1.37 7.51
CA GLY A 88 1.82 -1.60 8.54
C GLY A 88 2.65 -0.35 8.85
N ASP A 89 2.92 0.47 7.84
CA ASP A 89 3.69 1.71 7.99
C ASP A 89 2.94 2.78 8.79
N PHE A 90 1.63 2.98 8.52
CA PHE A 90 0.79 3.91 9.29
C PHE A 90 0.79 3.57 10.78
N GLN A 91 0.72 2.28 11.10
CA GLN A 91 0.69 1.84 12.47
C GLN A 91 2.04 1.98 13.19
N MET A 92 3.15 1.73 12.49
CA MET A 92 4.49 1.78 13.05
C MET A 92 5.00 3.21 13.25
N ASN A 93 4.58 4.14 12.40
CA ASN A 93 4.88 5.57 12.56
C ASN A 93 3.95 6.27 13.57
N GLY A 94 2.97 5.54 14.14
CA GLY A 94 2.01 6.11 15.09
C GLY A 94 1.01 7.07 14.45
N LEU A 95 0.85 7.05 13.12
CA LEU A 95 -0.13 7.90 12.42
C LEU A 95 -1.58 7.51 12.77
N VAL A 96 -1.78 6.27 13.23
CA VAL A 96 -3.07 5.72 13.66
C VAL A 96 -2.90 5.04 15.02
N GLU A 97 -3.66 5.49 16.02
CA GLU A 97 -3.77 4.78 17.29
C GLU A 97 -4.82 3.67 17.18
N LEU A 98 -4.39 2.41 17.23
CA LEU A 98 -5.30 1.27 17.32
C LEU A 98 -5.81 1.13 18.76
N THR A 99 -7.13 1.13 18.92
CA THR A 99 -7.81 0.85 20.18
C THR A 99 -8.28 -0.62 20.24
N GLY A 100 -8.46 -1.17 21.44
CA GLY A 100 -8.97 -2.53 21.66
C GLY A 100 -7.95 -3.66 21.43
N ALA A 101 -8.44 -4.84 21.02
CA ALA A 101 -7.65 -6.07 20.87
C ALA A 101 -6.47 -5.94 19.89
N TRP A 102 -6.57 -5.02 18.92
CA TRP A 102 -5.52 -4.75 17.94
C TRP A 102 -4.30 -4.05 18.54
N LYS A 103 -4.42 -3.41 19.71
CA LYS A 103 -3.29 -2.78 20.42
C LYS A 103 -2.23 -3.80 20.85
N SER A 104 -2.65 -5.03 21.18
CA SER A 104 -1.76 -6.14 21.56
C SER A 104 -1.07 -6.78 20.34
N CYS A 105 -1.60 -6.56 19.14
CA CYS A 105 -1.09 -7.14 17.90
C CYS A 105 0.08 -6.36 17.27
N ARG A 106 0.89 -5.63 18.05
CA ARG A 106 2.06 -4.89 17.52
C ARG A 106 3.01 -5.80 16.73
N VAL A 107 3.20 -7.02 17.21
CA VAL A 107 4.02 -8.03 16.52
C VAL A 107 3.45 -8.34 15.12
N TRP A 108 2.13 -8.50 15.00
CA TRP A 108 1.46 -8.75 13.72
C TRP A 108 1.66 -7.59 12.73
N VAL A 109 1.61 -6.35 13.21
CA VAL A 109 1.84 -5.16 12.38
C VAL A 109 3.27 -5.15 11.83
N VAL A 110 4.26 -5.45 12.69
CA VAL A 110 5.66 -5.58 12.28
C VAL A 110 5.80 -6.67 11.21
N TRP A 111 5.15 -7.81 11.43
CA TRP A 111 5.12 -8.94 10.50
C TRP A 111 4.57 -8.54 9.13
N VAL A 112 3.39 -7.92 9.10
CA VAL A 112 2.75 -7.49 7.86
C VAL A 112 3.65 -6.49 7.12
N ARG A 113 4.20 -5.50 7.82
CA ARG A 113 5.10 -4.51 7.20
C ARG A 113 6.33 -5.17 6.57
N ILE A 114 7.03 -6.01 7.33
CA ILE A 114 8.26 -6.67 6.88
C ILE A 114 7.95 -7.61 5.71
N LEU A 115 6.98 -8.51 5.86
CA LEU A 115 6.58 -9.48 4.84
C LEU A 115 6.17 -8.78 3.53
N SER A 116 5.34 -7.75 3.63
CA SER A 116 4.89 -6.99 2.46
C SER A 116 6.03 -6.25 1.77
N SER A 117 6.98 -5.68 2.51
CA SER A 117 8.17 -5.04 1.94
C SER A 117 9.05 -6.01 1.16
N TYR A 118 9.22 -7.23 1.68
CA TYR A 118 9.98 -8.28 1.02
C TYR A 118 9.28 -8.82 -0.23
N ILE A 119 7.97 -9.07 -0.15
CA ILE A 119 7.18 -9.48 -1.33
C ILE A 119 7.27 -8.40 -2.41
N TYR A 120 7.09 -7.13 -2.05
CA TYR A 120 7.17 -6.02 -2.98
C TYR A 120 8.55 -5.94 -3.66
N SER A 121 9.63 -6.00 -2.88
CA SER A 121 11.01 -5.97 -3.38
C SER A 121 11.35 -7.18 -4.26
N GLY A 122 10.92 -8.38 -3.86
CA GLY A 122 11.11 -9.61 -4.65
C GLY A 122 10.38 -9.54 -5.99
N MET A 123 9.17 -9.00 -6.03
CA MET A 123 8.42 -8.82 -7.27
C MET A 123 9.03 -7.74 -8.17
N LEU A 124 9.59 -6.67 -7.61
CA LEU A 124 10.38 -5.69 -8.36
C LEU A 124 11.61 -6.33 -9.00
N MET A 125 12.36 -7.13 -8.25
CA MET A 125 13.52 -7.86 -8.78
C MET A 125 13.14 -8.80 -9.93
N ILE A 126 12.04 -9.56 -9.79
CA ILE A 126 11.52 -10.44 -10.85
C ILE A 126 11.19 -9.62 -12.11
N ARG A 127 10.65 -8.41 -11.96
CA ARG A 127 10.38 -7.52 -13.11
C ARG A 127 11.64 -6.99 -13.76
N PHE A 128 12.61 -6.53 -13.00
CA PHE A 128 13.88 -6.07 -13.56
C PHE A 128 14.59 -7.19 -14.30
N TYR A 129 14.61 -8.39 -13.72
CA TYR A 129 15.14 -9.58 -14.37
C TYR A 129 14.37 -9.93 -15.66
N ALA A 130 13.03 -9.79 -15.67
CA ALA A 130 12.24 -9.99 -16.87
C ALA A 130 12.61 -8.99 -17.98
N LEU A 131 12.76 -7.71 -17.62
CA LEU A 131 13.15 -6.65 -18.57
C LEU A 131 14.57 -6.89 -19.10
N GLU A 132 15.51 -7.23 -18.24
CA GLU A 132 16.88 -7.57 -18.64
C GLU A 132 16.90 -8.76 -19.61
N ARG A 133 16.16 -9.82 -19.32
CA ARG A 133 16.10 -10.99 -20.21
C ARG A 133 15.50 -10.67 -21.57
N ILE A 134 14.48 -9.81 -21.62
CA ILE A 134 13.83 -9.41 -22.87
C ILE A 134 14.74 -8.47 -23.69
N PHE A 135 15.31 -7.44 -23.07
CA PHE A 135 16.09 -6.42 -23.77
C PHE A 135 17.53 -6.84 -24.05
N ASN A 136 18.20 -7.47 -23.10
CA ASN A 136 19.63 -7.83 -23.22
C ASN A 136 19.82 -9.21 -23.85
N GLN A 137 18.98 -10.19 -23.50
CA GLN A 137 19.16 -11.58 -23.96
C GLN A 137 18.25 -11.96 -25.13
N SER A 138 17.26 -11.14 -25.48
CA SER A 138 16.23 -11.43 -26.50
C SER A 138 15.55 -12.80 -26.34
N LYS A 139 15.54 -13.35 -25.11
CA LYS A 139 14.97 -14.67 -24.82
C LYS A 139 13.55 -14.53 -24.28
N PRO A 140 12.59 -15.32 -24.76
CA PRO A 140 11.22 -15.23 -24.29
C PRO A 140 11.13 -15.58 -22.81
N TYR A 141 10.40 -14.75 -22.07
CA TYR A 141 10.17 -14.89 -20.64
C TYR A 141 9.09 -15.97 -20.38
N LYS A 142 9.46 -17.25 -20.51
CA LYS A 142 8.57 -18.40 -20.26
C LYS A 142 9.25 -19.40 -19.31
N GLY A 143 8.51 -19.90 -18.31
CA GLY A 143 8.94 -21.01 -17.46
C GLY A 143 8.55 -20.89 -15.98
N ARG A 144 8.40 -22.05 -15.31
CA ARG A 144 8.11 -22.15 -13.86
C ARG A 144 9.28 -21.71 -12.96
N ALA A 145 10.51 -21.72 -13.49
CA ALA A 145 11.72 -21.33 -12.76
C ALA A 145 11.67 -19.89 -12.21
N MET A 146 10.81 -19.05 -12.77
CA MET A 146 10.57 -17.68 -12.32
C MET A 146 10.02 -17.58 -10.89
N TYR A 147 9.23 -18.56 -10.45
CA TYR A 147 8.62 -18.54 -9.13
C TYR A 147 9.57 -19.03 -8.04
N ILE A 148 10.70 -19.64 -8.40
CA ILE A 148 11.69 -20.18 -7.46
C ILE A 148 12.19 -19.11 -6.48
N PRO A 149 12.69 -17.94 -6.91
CA PRO A 149 13.14 -16.92 -5.95
C PRO A 149 12.00 -16.41 -5.06
N ALA A 150 10.78 -16.26 -5.58
CA ALA A 150 9.64 -15.84 -4.77
C ALA A 150 9.28 -16.89 -3.71
N ILE A 151 9.20 -18.17 -4.09
CA ILE A 151 8.91 -19.28 -3.17
C ILE A 151 10.02 -19.43 -2.14
N CYS A 152 11.29 -19.37 -2.57
CA CYS A 152 12.44 -19.45 -1.68
C CYS A 152 12.40 -18.32 -0.62
N LEU A 153 12.09 -17.09 -1.05
CA LEU A 153 12.00 -15.94 -0.16
C LEU A 153 10.82 -16.06 0.82
N VAL A 154 9.66 -16.57 0.35
CA VAL A 154 8.52 -16.88 1.23
C VAL A 154 8.87 -17.97 2.25
N VAL A 155 9.59 -19.02 1.84
CA VAL A 155 10.01 -20.11 2.75
C VAL A 155 11.00 -19.59 3.80
N VAL A 156 12.01 -18.81 3.41
CA VAL A 156 12.97 -18.20 4.35
C VAL A 156 12.24 -17.28 5.33
N LEU A 157 11.27 -16.50 4.86
CA LEU A 157 10.45 -15.66 5.73
C LEU A 157 9.62 -16.48 6.70
N LEU A 158 8.89 -17.50 6.23
CA LEU A 158 8.10 -18.38 7.09
C LEU A 158 8.97 -19.10 8.13
N ALA A 159 10.19 -19.50 7.76
CA ALA A 159 11.15 -20.09 8.69
C ALA A 159 11.65 -19.10 9.73
N TYR A 160 11.82 -17.82 9.38
CA TYR A 160 12.11 -16.75 10.35
C TYR A 160 10.91 -16.42 11.25
N CYS A 161 9.68 -16.77 10.83
CA CYS A 161 8.45 -16.54 11.61
C CYS A 161 8.16 -17.59 12.69
N LEU A 162 8.70 -18.81 12.53
CA LEU A 162 8.46 -19.96 13.40
C LEU A 162 9.55 -20.07 14.47
#